data_AF-A0A845U2E0-F1
#
_entry.id   AF-A0A845U2E0-F1
#
_cell.length_a   1.000
_cell.length_b   1.000
_cell.length_c   1.000
_cell.angle_alpha   90.00
_cell.angle_beta   90.00
_cell.angle_gamma   90.00
#
_symmetry.space_group_name_H-M   'P 1'
#
loop_
_entity.id
_entity.type
_entity.pdbx_description
1 polymer ?
#
loop_
_entity_poly.entity_id
_entity_poly.type
_entity_poly.pdbx_seq_one_letter_code
_entity_poly.pdbx_strand_id
1 'polypeptide(L)'
;MAGFGLNGGMLTPGSGEILERWRSVSHFEREALWADPVNRLALRVAWQQALLPSWWAVAAETRALQDVVDTLALLAATESLPPVLLADALQTQEGMLARSTGILPAALRSEAAKPMPLDMEADSFAKAIEGGDLDTLAPLLFSMAEDTNARQIVLNRLAQRLADDNHAQGLRTLLYGQWHDAAADLPARPFSLGVMALLQSHWQLPAGVAVVVPEGRANRDSVVDKPLLHALRERDLPAFMGRVRALGDQPLDAIRQLFLTITLMIIEGGAGKDPLPLTRLYVWLGSLLALPHRSLRQARKVLFSAAATVFSFSGWSRQDDWPDFSTLADYRERAAREPRPAPFSWQGALYAEATGSGPQWWVQVAEQGAAASGAVGFWSLWRIAQRAGSLTGGPLAWIHPLVVIRLYLD
;
A
#
# COMPACT_ATOMS: atom_id res chain seq x y z
N MET A 1 -18.39 -22.81 23.39
CA MET A 1 -17.05 -23.31 23.04
C MET A 1 -17.18 -24.18 21.80
N ALA A 2 -16.93 -23.61 20.62
CA ALA A 2 -16.78 -24.36 19.38
C ALA A 2 -15.29 -24.29 19.02
N GLY A 3 -14.64 -25.45 18.97
CA GLY A 3 -13.23 -25.56 18.61
C GLY A 3 -13.04 -25.16 17.14
N PHE A 4 -12.28 -24.10 16.92
CA PHE A 4 -11.75 -23.76 15.61
C PHE A 4 -10.70 -24.81 15.25
N GLY A 5 -11.10 -25.80 14.46
CA GLY A 5 -10.16 -26.67 13.77
C GLY A 5 -9.36 -25.82 12.79
N LEU A 6 -8.17 -25.38 13.20
CA LEU A 6 -7.14 -24.92 12.28
C LEU A 6 -6.93 -26.07 11.28
N ASN A 7 -7.24 -25.83 10.00
CA ASN A 7 -6.68 -26.62 8.91
C ASN A 7 -5.15 -26.43 8.95
N GLY A 8 -4.48 -27.22 9.81
CA GLY A 8 -3.10 -27.06 10.28
C GLY A 8 -2.02 -27.41 9.27
N GLY A 9 -2.14 -26.95 8.02
CA GLY A 9 -1.20 -27.31 6.97
C GLY A 9 0.02 -26.40 6.82
N MET A 10 -0.03 -25.14 7.30
CA MET A 10 0.97 -24.12 6.96
C MET A 10 1.62 -23.40 8.14
N LEU A 11 0.97 -23.39 9.31
CA LEU A 11 1.59 -22.87 10.51
C LEU A 11 2.65 -23.85 10.98
N THR A 12 3.88 -23.37 11.17
CA THR A 12 4.87 -24.18 11.90
C THR A 12 4.43 -24.32 13.35
N PRO A 13 4.82 -25.39 14.08
CA PRO A 13 4.44 -25.57 15.48
C PRO A 13 4.66 -24.31 16.33
N GLY A 14 5.85 -23.70 16.23
CA GLY A 14 6.16 -22.46 16.96
C GLY A 14 5.34 -21.24 16.51
N SER A 15 4.95 -21.16 15.25
CA SER A 15 4.06 -20.07 14.76
C SER A 15 2.62 -20.25 15.28
N GLY A 16 2.15 -21.49 15.36
CA GLY A 16 0.86 -21.81 15.99
C GLY A 16 0.86 -21.43 17.47
N GLU A 17 1.87 -21.89 18.22
CA GLU A 17 2.00 -21.65 19.66
C GLU A 17 2.05 -20.16 20.01
N ILE A 18 2.87 -19.36 19.32
CA ILE A 18 2.98 -17.93 19.64
C ILE A 18 1.69 -17.16 19.31
N LEU A 19 0.99 -17.55 18.23
CA LEU A 19 -0.25 -16.91 17.83
C LEU A 19 -1.41 -17.30 18.76
N GLU A 20 -1.49 -18.56 19.17
CA GLU A 20 -2.43 -19.02 20.19
C GLU A 20 -2.18 -18.33 21.53
N ARG A 21 -0.92 -18.23 21.95
CA ARG A 21 -0.53 -17.47 23.14
C ARG A 21 -1.01 -16.03 23.02
N TRP A 22 -0.72 -15.35 21.91
CA TRP A 22 -1.17 -13.98 21.69
C TRP A 22 -2.70 -13.86 21.77
N ARG A 23 -3.46 -14.79 21.19
CA ARG A 23 -4.93 -14.80 21.26
C ARG A 23 -5.45 -15.03 22.68
N SER A 24 -4.81 -15.88 23.47
CA SER A 24 -5.32 -16.34 24.78
C SER A 24 -4.92 -15.45 25.96
N VAL A 25 -3.84 -14.68 25.84
CA VAL A 25 -3.33 -13.85 26.94
C VAL A 25 -4.09 -12.54 27.07
N SER A 26 -3.92 -11.88 28.22
CA SER A 26 -4.52 -10.57 28.49
C SER A 26 -3.97 -9.50 27.53
N HIS A 27 -4.69 -8.37 27.43
CA HIS A 27 -4.29 -7.25 26.59
C HIS A 27 -2.87 -6.73 26.89
N PHE A 28 -2.52 -6.59 28.17
CA PHE A 28 -1.17 -6.21 28.61
C PHE A 28 -0.09 -7.23 28.19
N GLU A 29 -0.40 -8.52 28.25
CA GLU A 29 0.54 -9.56 27.81
C GLU A 29 0.70 -9.60 26.29
N ARG A 30 -0.34 -9.28 25.52
CA ARG A 30 -0.24 -9.10 24.06
C ARG A 30 0.70 -7.95 23.70
N GLU A 31 0.58 -6.84 24.42
CA GLU A 31 1.47 -5.69 24.27
C GLU A 31 2.94 -6.10 24.52
N ALA A 32 3.20 -6.82 25.61
CA ALA A 32 4.54 -7.29 25.96
C ALA A 32 5.15 -8.19 24.87
N LEU A 33 4.35 -9.05 24.22
CA LEU A 33 4.81 -9.89 23.10
C LEU A 33 5.20 -9.07 21.87
N TRP A 34 4.49 -7.98 21.57
CA TRP A 34 4.83 -7.10 20.45
C TRP A 34 5.98 -6.14 20.78
N ALA A 35 6.18 -5.81 22.06
CA ALA A 35 7.26 -4.96 22.53
C ALA A 35 8.64 -5.64 22.42
N ASP A 36 8.74 -6.95 22.66
CA ASP A 36 9.98 -7.72 22.51
C ASP A 36 10.31 -7.98 21.02
N PRO A 37 11.49 -7.55 20.52
CA PRO A 37 11.89 -7.74 19.12
C PRO A 37 11.85 -9.20 18.62
N VAL A 38 12.21 -10.17 19.47
CA VAL A 38 12.22 -11.59 19.08
C VAL A 38 10.81 -12.10 18.88
N ASN A 39 9.94 -11.85 19.87
CA ASN A 39 8.52 -12.21 19.79
C ASN A 39 7.80 -11.45 18.68
N ARG A 40 8.15 -10.19 18.42
CA ARG A 40 7.61 -9.39 17.31
C ARG A 40 7.88 -10.03 15.96
N LEU A 41 9.11 -10.46 15.69
CA LEU A 41 9.43 -11.15 14.43
C LEU A 41 8.67 -12.47 14.33
N ALA A 42 8.65 -13.27 15.40
CA ALA A 42 7.92 -14.54 15.43
C ALA A 42 6.41 -14.34 15.22
N LEU A 43 5.82 -13.29 15.79
CA LEU A 43 4.42 -12.90 15.56
C LEU A 43 4.17 -12.44 14.13
N ARG A 44 5.05 -11.62 13.53
CA ARG A 44 4.95 -11.24 12.11
C ARG A 44 4.94 -12.48 11.21
N VAL A 45 5.83 -13.43 11.47
CA VAL A 45 5.87 -14.72 10.76
C VAL A 45 4.57 -15.49 10.92
N ALA A 46 4.08 -15.63 12.16
CA ALA A 46 2.86 -16.36 12.46
C ALA A 46 1.63 -15.72 11.81
N TRP A 47 1.53 -14.38 11.84
CA TRP A 47 0.48 -13.62 11.18
C TRP A 47 0.49 -13.77 9.67
N GLN A 48 1.66 -13.70 9.03
CA GLN A 48 1.78 -13.92 7.58
C GLN A 48 1.33 -15.33 7.18
N GLN A 49 1.68 -16.35 7.97
CA GLN A 49 1.24 -17.72 7.74
C GLN A 49 -0.28 -17.90 7.99
N ALA A 50 -0.82 -17.26 9.03
CA ALA A 50 -2.23 -17.32 9.37
C ALA A 50 -3.12 -16.52 8.39
N LEU A 51 -2.60 -15.46 7.79
CA LEU A 51 -3.27 -14.65 6.77
C LEU A 51 -3.41 -15.41 5.44
N LEU A 52 -2.48 -16.31 5.13
CA LEU A 52 -2.38 -16.98 3.84
C LEU A 52 -3.67 -17.69 3.38
N PRO A 53 -4.37 -18.51 4.20
CA PRO A 53 -5.63 -19.12 3.79
C PRO A 53 -6.73 -18.12 3.43
N SER A 54 -6.82 -17.01 4.18
CA SER A 54 -7.81 -15.96 3.92
C SER A 54 -7.47 -15.19 2.65
N TRP A 55 -6.19 -14.80 2.48
CA TRP A 55 -5.72 -14.14 1.28
C TRP A 55 -5.95 -15.02 0.04
N TRP A 56 -5.61 -16.32 0.12
CA TRP A 56 -5.80 -17.24 -1.01
C TRP A 56 -7.26 -17.39 -1.42
N ALA A 57 -8.18 -17.46 -0.44
CA ALA A 57 -9.61 -17.57 -0.69
C ALA A 57 -10.17 -16.37 -1.46
N VAL A 58 -9.66 -15.17 -1.16
CA VAL A 58 -10.19 -13.91 -1.68
C VAL A 58 -9.36 -13.35 -2.83
N ALA A 59 -8.44 -14.13 -3.40
CA ALA A 59 -7.49 -13.67 -4.42
C ALA A 59 -8.13 -13.04 -5.68
N ALA A 60 -9.41 -13.33 -5.96
CA ALA A 60 -10.18 -12.75 -7.05
C ALA A 60 -11.08 -11.56 -6.63
N GLU A 61 -11.19 -11.28 -5.33
CA GLU A 61 -12.19 -10.38 -4.76
C GLU A 61 -11.58 -9.03 -4.35
N THR A 62 -11.75 -8.02 -5.21
CA THR A 62 -11.21 -6.66 -5.01
C THR A 62 -11.52 -6.05 -3.64
N ARG A 63 -12.72 -6.30 -3.08
CA ARG A 63 -13.11 -5.72 -1.79
C ARG A 63 -12.42 -6.42 -0.63
N ALA A 64 -12.47 -7.75 -0.59
CA ALA A 64 -11.86 -8.53 0.49
C ALA A 64 -10.32 -8.48 0.47
N LEU A 65 -9.71 -8.32 -0.72
CA LEU A 65 -8.27 -8.05 -0.80
C LEU A 65 -7.86 -6.72 -0.17
N GLN A 66 -8.77 -5.76 0.00
CA GLN A 66 -8.44 -4.53 0.72
C GLN A 66 -8.17 -4.77 2.21
N ASP A 67 -8.89 -5.71 2.82
CA ASP A 67 -8.68 -6.11 4.22
C ASP A 67 -7.31 -6.79 4.37
N VAL A 68 -6.87 -7.54 3.36
CA VAL A 68 -5.51 -8.07 3.27
C VAL A 68 -4.48 -6.94 3.16
N VAL A 69 -4.71 -5.94 2.30
CA VAL A 69 -3.82 -4.76 2.16
C VAL A 69 -3.65 -4.03 3.49
N ASP A 70 -4.73 -3.80 4.23
CA ASP A 70 -4.68 -3.10 5.52
C ASP A 70 -4.02 -3.95 6.62
N THR A 71 -4.24 -5.26 6.62
CA THR A 71 -3.54 -6.19 7.52
C THR A 71 -2.03 -6.17 7.25
N LEU A 72 -1.62 -6.21 5.98
CA LEU A 72 -0.22 -6.10 5.60
C LEU A 72 0.37 -4.73 5.99
N ALA A 73 -0.40 -3.65 5.86
CA ALA A 73 0.03 -2.31 6.27
C ALA A 73 0.30 -2.25 7.78
N LEU A 74 -0.55 -2.88 8.62
CA LEU A 74 -0.33 -3.01 10.06
C LEU A 74 0.94 -3.82 10.37
N LEU A 75 1.12 -4.97 9.72
CA LEU A 75 2.31 -5.80 9.89
C LEU A 75 3.60 -5.10 9.45
N ALA A 76 3.50 -4.17 8.50
CA ALA A 76 4.62 -3.35 8.05
C ALA A 76 4.81 -2.07 8.90
N ALA A 77 3.91 -1.80 9.85
CA ALA A 77 3.94 -0.65 10.76
C ALA A 77 4.33 -1.04 12.19
N THR A 78 4.79 -2.28 12.42
CA THR A 78 5.07 -2.82 13.76
C THR A 78 6.11 -2.04 14.56
N GLU A 79 6.98 -1.28 13.88
CA GLU A 79 7.99 -0.42 14.51
C GLU A 79 7.52 1.02 14.70
N SER A 80 6.48 1.44 13.98
CA SER A 80 5.96 2.81 14.00
C SER A 80 4.72 2.97 14.88
N LEU A 81 4.07 1.86 15.24
CA LEU A 81 2.88 1.84 16.10
C LEU A 81 3.24 1.42 17.53
N PRO A 82 2.61 2.04 18.55
CA PRO A 82 2.64 1.50 19.91
C PRO A 82 2.15 0.05 19.93
N PRO A 83 2.81 -0.88 20.67
CA PRO A 83 2.45 -2.29 20.68
C PRO A 83 0.99 -2.56 21.08
N VAL A 84 0.45 -1.75 22.00
CA VAL A 84 -0.95 -1.81 22.43
C VAL A 84 -1.92 -1.57 21.28
N LEU A 85 -1.68 -0.48 20.53
CA LEU A 85 -2.52 -0.05 19.42
C LEU A 85 -2.45 -1.04 18.25
N LEU A 86 -1.25 -1.55 17.97
CA LEU A 86 -1.04 -2.60 16.98
C LEU A 86 -1.84 -3.86 17.34
N ALA A 87 -1.81 -4.30 18.61
CA ALA A 87 -2.54 -5.49 19.03
C ALA A 87 -4.06 -5.33 18.86
N ASP A 88 -4.62 -4.20 19.23
CA ASP A 88 -6.06 -3.90 19.09
C ASP A 88 -6.49 -3.82 17.62
N ALA A 89 -5.67 -3.17 16.79
CA ALA A 89 -5.90 -3.08 15.35
C ALA A 89 -5.86 -4.45 14.66
N LEU A 90 -4.86 -5.28 14.99
CA LEU A 90 -4.72 -6.64 14.44
C LEU A 90 -5.86 -7.56 14.91
N GLN A 91 -6.31 -7.43 16.16
CA GLN A 91 -7.46 -8.18 16.65
C GLN A 91 -8.74 -7.83 15.86
N THR A 92 -8.92 -6.56 15.53
CA THR A 92 -10.04 -6.11 14.70
C THR A 92 -9.96 -6.70 13.29
N GLN A 93 -8.78 -6.67 12.67
CA GLN A 93 -8.56 -7.27 11.34
C GLN A 93 -8.75 -8.79 11.33
N GLU A 94 -8.37 -9.48 12.41
CA GLU A 94 -8.60 -10.92 12.55
C GLU A 94 -10.07 -11.29 12.39
N GLY A 95 -10.95 -10.54 13.05
CA GLY A 95 -12.40 -10.75 12.98
C GLY A 95 -12.98 -10.51 11.59
N MET A 96 -12.37 -9.62 10.80
CA MET A 96 -12.78 -9.37 9.41
C MET A 96 -12.35 -10.52 8.50
N LEU A 97 -11.10 -10.99 8.64
CA LEU A 97 -10.52 -12.06 7.81
C LEU A 97 -11.08 -13.46 8.12
N ALA A 98 -11.53 -13.70 9.36
CA ALA A 98 -12.08 -15.00 9.79
C ALA A 98 -13.29 -15.48 8.98
N ARG A 99 -13.92 -14.60 8.18
CA ARG A 99 -15.07 -14.92 7.32
C ARG A 99 -14.69 -15.67 6.05
N SER A 100 -13.42 -15.66 5.66
CA SER A 100 -12.94 -16.25 4.41
C SER A 100 -11.73 -17.12 4.70
N THR A 101 -11.85 -18.43 4.54
CA THR A 101 -10.71 -19.36 4.65
C THR A 101 -10.74 -20.35 3.50
N GLY A 102 -9.63 -20.43 2.77
CA GLY A 102 -9.48 -21.27 1.60
C GLY A 102 -8.68 -22.51 1.87
N ILE A 103 -8.94 -23.57 1.10
CA ILE A 103 -8.06 -24.74 1.05
C ILE A 103 -6.83 -24.35 0.22
N LEU A 104 -5.66 -24.47 0.83
CA LEU A 104 -4.40 -24.17 0.17
C LEU A 104 -3.95 -25.33 -0.73
N PRO A 105 -3.40 -25.04 -1.93
CA PRO A 105 -2.88 -26.08 -2.82
C PRO A 105 -1.75 -26.89 -2.18
N ALA A 106 -1.66 -28.18 -2.55
CA ALA A 106 -0.61 -29.08 -2.06
C ALA A 106 0.79 -28.59 -2.43
N ALA A 107 0.95 -27.92 -3.59
CA ALA A 107 2.20 -27.33 -4.05
C ALA A 107 2.86 -26.39 -3.03
N LEU A 108 2.06 -25.70 -2.20
CA LEU A 108 2.60 -24.79 -1.17
C LEU A 108 3.29 -25.54 0.00
N ARG A 109 3.17 -26.87 0.04
CA ARG A 109 3.83 -27.74 1.01
C ARG A 109 5.12 -28.38 0.48
N SER A 110 5.44 -28.17 -0.80
CA SER A 110 6.63 -28.71 -1.45
C SER A 110 7.93 -28.33 -0.72
N GLU A 111 8.92 -29.20 -0.83
CA GLU A 111 10.29 -28.90 -0.41
C GLU A 111 10.97 -27.95 -1.41
N ALA A 112 12.03 -27.27 -0.97
CA ALA A 112 12.82 -26.43 -1.86
C ALA A 112 13.47 -27.26 -2.97
N ALA A 113 13.46 -26.71 -4.20
CA ALA A 113 14.22 -27.29 -5.29
C ALA A 113 15.72 -27.24 -4.99
N LYS A 114 16.49 -28.14 -5.61
CA LYS A 114 17.95 -28.04 -5.55
C LYS A 114 18.39 -26.72 -6.19
N PRO A 115 19.23 -25.92 -5.51
CA PRO A 115 19.71 -24.65 -6.05
C PRO A 115 20.39 -24.84 -7.41
N MET A 116 20.09 -23.93 -8.33
CA MET A 116 20.70 -23.84 -9.65
C MET A 116 21.44 -22.51 -9.80
N PRO A 117 22.27 -22.32 -10.86
CA PRO A 117 22.78 -21.00 -11.19
C PRO A 117 21.65 -19.95 -11.28
N LEU A 118 21.90 -18.75 -10.73
CA LEU A 118 20.87 -17.72 -10.54
C LEU A 118 20.18 -17.28 -11.84
N ASP A 119 20.89 -17.29 -12.96
CA ASP A 119 20.36 -17.02 -14.29
C ASP A 119 19.33 -18.07 -14.72
N MET A 120 19.62 -19.35 -14.49
CA MET A 120 18.70 -20.45 -14.76
C MET A 120 17.47 -20.42 -13.85
N GLU A 121 17.65 -20.08 -12.57
CA GLU A 121 16.55 -19.90 -11.63
C GLU A 121 15.66 -18.72 -12.02
N ALA A 122 16.26 -17.58 -12.39
CA ALA A 122 15.54 -16.40 -12.83
C ALA A 122 14.72 -16.65 -14.11
N ASP A 123 15.28 -17.38 -15.09
CA ASP A 123 14.60 -17.75 -16.31
C ASP A 123 13.45 -18.74 -16.06
N SER A 124 13.68 -19.73 -15.20
CA SER A 124 12.66 -20.72 -14.81
C SER A 124 11.52 -20.03 -14.04
N PHE A 125 11.86 -19.12 -13.13
CA PHE A 125 10.91 -18.32 -12.38
C PHE A 125 10.05 -17.44 -13.30
N ALA A 126 10.68 -16.77 -14.27
CA ALA A 126 9.97 -15.96 -15.25
C ALA A 126 8.98 -16.78 -16.09
N LYS A 127 9.41 -17.94 -16.59
CA LYS A 127 8.55 -18.84 -17.38
C LYS A 127 7.39 -19.38 -16.56
N ALA A 128 7.65 -19.79 -15.32
CA ALA A 128 6.62 -20.36 -14.46
C ALA A 128 5.59 -19.30 -14.01
N ILE A 129 6.01 -18.03 -13.81
CA ILE A 129 5.07 -16.91 -13.60
C ILE A 129 4.16 -16.72 -14.82
N GLU A 130 4.70 -16.78 -16.03
CA GLU A 130 3.93 -16.61 -17.28
C GLU A 130 2.94 -17.75 -17.50
N GLY A 131 3.33 -18.97 -17.17
CA GLY A 131 2.49 -20.15 -17.30
C GLY A 131 1.47 -20.36 -16.18
N GLY A 132 1.56 -19.61 -15.07
CA GLY A 132 0.75 -19.88 -13.88
C GLY A 132 1.06 -21.23 -13.22
N ASP A 133 2.30 -21.71 -13.37
CA ASP A 133 2.72 -23.05 -12.94
C ASP A 133 3.13 -23.04 -11.46
N LEU A 134 2.14 -23.24 -10.59
CA LEU A 134 2.32 -23.30 -9.14
C LEU A 134 3.26 -24.43 -8.69
N ASP A 135 3.23 -25.56 -9.38
CA ASP A 135 3.99 -26.76 -9.00
C ASP A 135 5.49 -26.56 -9.23
N THR A 136 5.87 -25.83 -10.28
CA THR A 136 7.26 -25.41 -10.51
C THR A 136 7.64 -24.21 -9.65
N LEU A 137 6.73 -23.24 -9.45
CA LEU A 137 7.03 -22.00 -8.74
C LEU A 137 7.31 -22.20 -7.24
N ALA A 138 6.50 -23.00 -6.56
CA ALA A 138 6.62 -23.20 -5.12
C ALA A 138 8.02 -23.70 -4.70
N PRO A 139 8.52 -24.85 -5.21
CA PRO A 139 9.84 -25.35 -4.82
C PRO A 139 10.98 -24.42 -5.26
N LEU A 140 10.84 -23.75 -6.41
CA LEU A 140 11.84 -22.80 -6.90
C LEU A 140 11.94 -21.57 -5.98
N LEU A 141 10.80 -20.99 -5.60
CA LEU A 141 10.76 -19.84 -4.68
C LEU A 141 11.34 -20.17 -3.32
N PHE A 142 11.03 -21.36 -2.77
CA PHE A 142 11.62 -21.78 -1.50
C PHE A 142 13.15 -21.90 -1.58
N SER A 143 13.71 -22.29 -2.73
CA SER A 143 15.16 -22.33 -2.97
C SER A 143 15.75 -20.93 -3.08
N MET A 144 15.18 -20.09 -3.96
CA MET A 144 15.61 -18.70 -4.16
C MET A 144 15.48 -17.85 -2.89
N ALA A 145 14.51 -18.16 -2.03
CA ALA A 145 14.30 -17.42 -0.80
C ALA A 145 15.34 -17.70 0.29
N GLU A 146 16.28 -18.63 0.13
CA GLU A 146 17.40 -18.78 1.08
C GLU A 146 18.58 -17.85 0.75
N ASP A 147 18.65 -17.36 -0.50
CA ASP A 147 19.73 -16.48 -0.98
C ASP A 147 19.26 -15.02 -1.14
N THR A 148 20.01 -14.08 -0.56
CA THR A 148 19.65 -12.65 -0.58
C THR A 148 19.61 -12.05 -1.99
N ASN A 149 20.51 -12.47 -2.89
CA ASN A 149 20.53 -11.96 -4.26
C ASN A 149 19.36 -12.52 -5.08
N ALA A 150 19.06 -13.81 -4.91
CA ALA A 150 17.90 -14.46 -5.52
C ALA A 150 16.59 -13.86 -5.03
N ARG A 151 16.44 -13.58 -3.73
CA ARG A 151 15.31 -12.81 -3.17
C ARG A 151 15.15 -11.48 -3.88
N GLN A 152 16.24 -10.73 -4.08
CA GLN A 152 16.18 -9.44 -4.76
C GLN A 152 15.72 -9.57 -6.21
N ILE A 153 16.13 -10.63 -6.92
CA ILE A 153 15.64 -10.94 -8.27
C ILE A 153 14.13 -11.16 -8.26
N VAL A 154 13.62 -11.98 -7.33
CA VAL A 154 12.18 -12.24 -7.15
C VAL A 154 11.42 -10.92 -6.95
N LEU A 155 11.86 -10.11 -5.99
CA LEU A 155 11.24 -8.80 -5.68
C LEU A 155 11.22 -7.87 -6.90
N ASN A 156 12.35 -7.72 -7.59
CA ASN A 156 12.43 -6.85 -8.77
C ASN A 156 11.50 -7.32 -9.89
N ARG A 157 11.40 -8.64 -10.12
CA ARG A 157 10.57 -9.21 -11.17
C ARG A 157 9.08 -9.02 -10.87
N LEU A 158 8.68 -9.22 -9.62
CA LEU A 158 7.31 -8.95 -9.16
C LEU A 158 6.96 -7.47 -9.29
N ALA A 159 7.82 -6.58 -8.77
CA ALA A 159 7.61 -5.13 -8.86
C ALA A 159 7.40 -4.67 -10.31
N GLN A 160 8.23 -5.16 -11.25
CA GLN A 160 8.10 -4.83 -12.67
C GLN A 160 6.76 -5.27 -13.27
N ARG A 161 6.29 -6.49 -12.93
CA ARG A 161 5.01 -7.00 -13.43
C ARG A 161 3.81 -6.24 -12.86
N LEU A 162 3.86 -5.93 -11.56
CA LEU A 162 2.72 -5.38 -10.83
C LEU A 162 2.62 -3.86 -10.93
N ALA A 163 3.72 -3.14 -11.19
CA ALA A 163 3.69 -1.70 -11.43
C ALA A 163 3.02 -1.35 -12.77
N ASP A 164 3.12 -2.24 -13.76
CA ASP A 164 2.57 -2.06 -15.11
C ASP A 164 1.04 -2.19 -15.18
N ASP A 165 0.40 -2.66 -14.10
CA ASP A 165 -1.03 -2.99 -14.04
C ASP A 165 -1.79 -2.01 -13.14
N ASN A 166 -2.82 -1.35 -13.68
CA ASN A 166 -3.63 -0.35 -12.97
C ASN A 166 -4.98 -0.86 -12.48
N HIS A 167 -5.20 -2.18 -12.43
CA HIS A 167 -6.48 -2.75 -12.01
C HIS A 167 -6.92 -2.26 -10.62
N ALA A 168 -8.18 -1.84 -10.52
CA ALA A 168 -8.78 -1.31 -9.28
C ALA A 168 -7.87 -0.28 -8.57
N GLN A 169 -7.39 0.70 -9.34
CA GLN A 169 -6.44 1.72 -8.87
C GLN A 169 -5.13 1.10 -8.33
N GLY A 170 -4.60 0.10 -9.04
CA GLY A 170 -3.31 -0.51 -8.72
C GLY A 170 -3.33 -1.45 -7.52
N LEU A 171 -4.44 -2.14 -7.23
CA LEU A 171 -4.58 -3.04 -6.08
C LEU A 171 -3.42 -4.07 -6.00
N ARG A 172 -2.97 -4.58 -7.13
CA ARG A 172 -1.80 -5.47 -7.23
C ARG A 172 -0.51 -4.81 -6.72
N THR A 173 -0.28 -3.57 -7.13
CA THR A 173 0.84 -2.75 -6.68
C THR A 173 0.73 -2.47 -5.17
N LEU A 174 -0.48 -2.20 -4.68
CA LEU A 174 -0.76 -1.97 -3.26
C LEU A 174 -0.43 -3.20 -2.41
N LEU A 175 -0.94 -4.37 -2.80
CA LEU A 175 -0.65 -5.64 -2.14
C LEU A 175 0.86 -5.88 -2.09
N TYR A 176 1.56 -5.71 -3.22
CA TYR A 176 3.00 -5.87 -3.27
C TYR A 176 3.72 -4.87 -2.36
N GLY A 177 3.37 -3.58 -2.40
CA GLY A 177 4.03 -2.54 -1.60
C GLY A 177 3.88 -2.77 -0.09
N GLN A 178 2.67 -3.11 0.37
CA GLN A 178 2.45 -3.41 1.78
C GLN A 178 3.12 -4.72 2.21
N TRP A 179 3.02 -5.77 1.38
CA TRP A 179 3.67 -7.05 1.66
C TRP A 179 5.20 -6.91 1.68
N HIS A 180 5.80 -6.25 0.69
CA HIS A 180 7.24 -6.09 0.55
C HIS A 180 7.86 -5.53 1.83
N ASP A 181 7.24 -4.49 2.38
CA ASP A 181 7.72 -3.88 3.61
C ASP A 181 7.44 -4.76 4.84
N ALA A 182 6.29 -5.45 4.88
CA ALA A 182 5.98 -6.43 5.93
C ALA A 182 6.89 -7.67 5.85
N ALA A 183 7.54 -7.92 4.71
CA ALA A 183 8.27 -9.14 4.42
C ALA A 183 9.80 -9.02 4.54
N ALA A 184 10.32 -7.82 4.80
CA ALA A 184 11.76 -7.51 4.78
C ALA A 184 12.62 -8.53 5.55
N ASP A 185 12.18 -8.90 6.76
CA ASP A 185 12.94 -9.76 7.67
C ASP A 185 12.38 -11.18 7.76
N LEU A 186 11.45 -11.55 6.87
CA LEU A 186 10.82 -12.87 6.95
C LEU A 186 11.81 -13.99 6.56
N PRO A 187 11.75 -15.14 7.25
CA PRO A 187 12.41 -16.35 6.81
C PRO A 187 11.95 -16.80 5.41
N ALA A 188 12.74 -17.65 4.76
CA ALA A 188 12.54 -18.05 3.36
C ALA A 188 11.14 -18.59 3.07
N ARG A 189 10.62 -19.46 3.94
CA ARG A 189 9.29 -20.07 3.78
C ARG A 189 8.13 -19.06 3.84
N PRO A 190 7.92 -18.28 4.92
CA PRO A 190 6.86 -17.27 4.96
C PRO A 190 7.03 -16.19 3.88
N PHE A 191 8.26 -15.82 3.51
CA PHE A 191 8.51 -14.95 2.36
C PHE A 191 7.94 -15.55 1.06
N SER A 192 8.31 -16.79 0.74
CA SER A 192 7.89 -17.47 -0.48
C SER A 192 6.37 -17.64 -0.55
N LEU A 193 5.72 -17.93 0.58
CA LEU A 193 4.27 -18.06 0.65
C LEU A 193 3.55 -16.73 0.35
N GLY A 194 4.09 -15.62 0.85
CA GLY A 194 3.59 -14.29 0.51
C GLY A 194 3.75 -13.96 -0.98
N VAL A 195 4.90 -14.31 -1.58
CA VAL A 195 5.10 -14.20 -3.04
C VAL A 195 4.06 -15.00 -3.80
N MET A 196 3.78 -16.23 -3.37
CA MET A 196 2.78 -17.08 -4.02
C MET A 196 1.37 -16.50 -3.90
N ALA A 197 1.01 -15.91 -2.76
CA ALA A 197 -0.28 -15.25 -2.59
C ALA A 197 -0.43 -13.98 -3.46
N LEU A 198 0.67 -13.22 -3.64
CA LEU A 198 0.72 -12.11 -4.58
C LEU A 198 0.53 -12.56 -6.03
N LEU A 199 1.22 -13.63 -6.45
CA LEU A 199 1.09 -14.19 -7.79
C LEU A 199 -0.31 -14.75 -8.04
N GLN A 200 -0.87 -15.44 -7.05
CA GLN A 200 -2.25 -15.92 -7.11
C GLN A 200 -3.23 -14.77 -7.28
N SER A 201 -3.09 -13.70 -6.48
CA SER A 201 -3.91 -12.49 -6.64
C SER A 201 -3.70 -11.85 -8.01
N HIS A 202 -2.47 -11.85 -8.52
CA HIS A 202 -2.15 -11.30 -9.83
C HIS A 202 -2.86 -12.06 -10.95
N TRP A 203 -2.88 -13.39 -10.93
CA TRP A 203 -3.52 -14.22 -11.96
C TRP A 203 -5.05 -14.27 -11.84
N GLN A 204 -5.61 -14.18 -10.63
CA GLN A 204 -7.04 -14.26 -10.42
C GLN A 204 -7.77 -12.93 -10.68
N LEU A 205 -7.12 -11.80 -10.39
CA LEU A 205 -7.70 -10.50 -10.70
C LEU A 205 -7.79 -10.30 -12.22
N PRO A 206 -8.80 -9.58 -12.73
CA PRO A 206 -8.85 -9.18 -14.14
C PRO A 206 -7.61 -8.37 -14.53
N ALA A 207 -7.18 -8.46 -15.79
CA ALA A 207 -6.10 -7.61 -16.29
C ALA A 207 -6.46 -6.13 -16.15
N GLY A 208 -5.48 -5.29 -15.78
CA GLY A 208 -5.62 -3.84 -15.85
C GLY A 208 -5.76 -3.34 -17.30
N VAL A 209 -6.07 -2.05 -17.45
CA VAL A 209 -6.11 -1.40 -18.75
C VAL A 209 -4.68 -1.15 -19.23
N ALA A 210 -4.30 -1.77 -20.35
CA ALA A 210 -3.04 -1.48 -21.01
C ALA A 210 -3.10 -0.10 -21.65
N VAL A 211 -2.31 0.85 -21.12
CA VAL A 211 -2.20 2.18 -21.73
C VAL A 211 -1.15 2.16 -22.83
N VAL A 212 -1.57 2.51 -24.05
CA VAL A 212 -0.66 2.71 -25.18
C VAL A 212 0.05 4.05 -24.99
N VAL A 213 1.36 3.98 -24.82
CA VAL A 213 2.21 5.17 -24.68
C VAL A 213 2.35 5.84 -26.05
N PRO A 214 1.97 7.12 -26.21
CA PRO A 214 2.22 7.83 -27.47
C PRO A 214 3.74 7.98 -27.68
N GLU A 215 4.23 7.54 -28.84
CA GLU A 215 5.66 7.68 -29.20
C GLU A 215 6.04 9.12 -29.61
N GLY A 216 5.04 9.95 -29.92
CA GLY A 216 5.24 11.35 -30.30
C GLY A 216 5.72 12.21 -29.12
N ARG A 217 6.78 13.00 -29.34
CA ARG A 217 7.20 14.07 -28.43
C ARG A 217 6.07 15.10 -28.33
N ALA A 218 5.85 15.66 -27.14
CA ALA A 218 4.93 16.77 -26.97
C ALA A 218 5.39 17.92 -27.89
N ASN A 219 4.56 18.29 -28.86
CA ASN A 219 4.72 19.56 -29.56
C ASN A 219 4.53 20.66 -28.51
N ARG A 220 5.45 21.62 -28.42
CA ARG A 220 5.37 22.73 -27.46
C ARG A 220 4.33 23.74 -27.96
N ASP A 221 3.05 23.34 -27.96
CA ASP A 221 1.93 24.25 -28.17
C ASP A 221 1.57 24.94 -26.85
N SER A 222 1.13 26.20 -26.93
CA SER A 222 0.71 27.04 -25.79
C SER A 222 -0.49 26.50 -25.00
N VAL A 223 -1.10 25.39 -25.45
CA VAL A 223 -2.16 24.64 -24.74
C VAL A 223 -1.61 23.86 -23.53
N VAL A 224 -0.28 23.76 -23.37
CA VAL A 224 0.40 22.97 -22.31
C VAL A 224 0.64 23.76 -20.99
N ASP A 225 0.23 25.02 -20.93
CA ASP A 225 0.46 25.88 -19.75
C ASP A 225 -0.58 25.73 -18.63
N LYS A 226 -1.71 25.05 -18.89
CA LYS A 226 -2.73 24.82 -17.86
C LYS A 226 -2.19 23.88 -16.77
N PRO A 227 -2.22 24.28 -15.47
CA PRO A 227 -1.78 23.39 -14.40
C PRO A 227 -2.64 22.12 -14.31
N LEU A 228 -2.03 20.99 -13.90
CA LEU A 228 -2.70 19.68 -13.83
C LEU A 228 -4.00 19.73 -13.01
N LEU A 229 -3.97 20.38 -11.84
CA LEU A 229 -5.14 20.50 -10.96
C LEU A 229 -6.31 21.20 -11.66
N HIS A 230 -6.04 22.31 -12.37
CA HIS A 230 -7.07 23.05 -13.11
C HIS A 230 -7.62 22.23 -14.30
N ALA A 231 -6.73 21.56 -15.03
CA ALA A 231 -7.14 20.69 -16.12
C ALA A 231 -8.06 19.55 -15.63
N LEU A 232 -7.74 18.94 -14.48
CA LEU A 232 -8.60 17.92 -13.88
C LEU A 232 -9.90 18.50 -13.33
N ARG A 233 -9.87 19.66 -12.66
CA ARG A 233 -11.09 20.28 -12.13
C ARG A 233 -12.10 20.59 -13.25
N GLU A 234 -11.62 21.10 -14.37
CA GLU A 234 -12.45 21.44 -15.53
C GLU A 234 -12.74 20.26 -16.46
N ARG A 235 -12.26 19.05 -16.13
CA ARG A 235 -12.39 17.84 -16.96
C ARG A 235 -11.82 18.03 -18.39
N ASP A 236 -10.74 18.81 -18.48
CA ASP A 236 -10.04 19.14 -19.72
C ASP A 236 -8.98 18.07 -20.04
N LEU A 237 -9.42 16.99 -20.70
CA LEU A 237 -8.55 15.88 -21.09
C LEU A 237 -7.39 16.33 -22.00
N PRO A 238 -7.60 17.17 -23.04
CA PRO A 238 -6.51 17.63 -23.88
C PRO A 238 -5.40 18.35 -23.11
N ALA A 239 -5.75 19.31 -22.24
CA ALA A 239 -4.77 20.05 -21.46
C ALA A 239 -4.05 19.14 -20.45
N PHE A 240 -4.79 18.27 -19.77
CA PHE A 240 -4.23 17.32 -18.80
C PHE A 240 -3.22 16.38 -19.47
N MET A 241 -3.61 15.71 -20.56
CA MET A 241 -2.73 14.77 -21.26
C MET A 241 -1.58 15.48 -21.97
N GLY A 242 -1.78 16.71 -22.46
CA GLY A 242 -0.71 17.55 -23.00
C GLY A 242 0.39 17.79 -21.97
N ARG A 243 0.00 18.16 -20.74
CA ARG A 243 0.93 18.37 -19.62
C ARG A 243 1.62 17.08 -19.18
N VAL A 244 0.90 15.97 -19.05
CA VAL A 244 1.47 14.65 -18.72
C VAL A 244 2.51 14.22 -19.77
N ARG A 245 2.23 14.42 -21.06
CA ARG A 245 3.18 14.12 -22.15
C ARG A 245 4.44 14.98 -22.07
N ALA A 246 4.30 16.27 -21.75
CA ALA A 246 5.45 17.17 -21.59
C ALA A 246 6.37 16.75 -20.44
N LEU A 247 5.81 16.13 -19.39
CA LEU A 247 6.57 15.57 -18.27
C LEU A 247 7.07 14.13 -18.54
N GLY A 248 6.75 13.54 -19.70
CA GLY A 248 6.99 12.14 -20.01
C GLY A 248 8.47 11.73 -20.06
N ASP A 249 9.38 12.67 -20.24
CA ASP A 249 10.83 12.43 -20.20
C ASP A 249 11.36 12.33 -18.75
N GLN A 250 10.57 12.75 -17.75
CA GLN A 250 10.86 12.65 -16.32
C GLN A 250 9.70 11.96 -15.58
N PRO A 251 9.47 10.66 -15.80
CA PRO A 251 8.25 10.00 -15.34
C PRO A 251 8.09 9.96 -13.81
N LEU A 252 9.18 9.95 -13.05
CA LEU A 252 9.09 10.00 -11.58
C LEU A 252 8.63 11.36 -11.08
N ASP A 253 9.15 12.44 -11.66
CA ASP A 253 8.70 13.79 -11.33
C ASP A 253 7.25 13.99 -11.77
N ALA A 254 6.88 13.42 -12.92
CA ALA A 254 5.49 13.39 -13.36
C ALA A 254 4.56 12.65 -12.37
N ILE A 255 4.98 11.47 -11.86
CA ILE A 255 4.21 10.75 -10.83
C ILE A 255 4.14 11.55 -9.53
N ARG A 256 5.22 12.22 -9.10
CA ARG A 256 5.19 13.14 -7.94
C ARG A 256 4.20 14.28 -8.14
N GLN A 257 4.15 14.86 -9.34
CA GLN A 257 3.18 15.90 -9.69
C GLN A 257 1.74 15.36 -9.70
N LEU A 258 1.50 14.14 -10.20
CA LEU A 258 0.18 13.50 -10.11
C LEU A 258 -0.21 13.23 -8.65
N PHE A 259 0.73 12.77 -7.83
CA PHE A 259 0.49 12.50 -6.41
C PHE A 259 0.16 13.79 -5.64
N LEU A 260 0.92 14.87 -5.87
CA LEU A 260 0.60 16.20 -5.35
C LEU A 260 -0.78 16.68 -5.83
N THR A 261 -1.09 16.48 -7.11
CA THR A 261 -2.37 16.91 -7.69
C THR A 261 -3.54 16.18 -7.07
N ILE A 262 -3.45 14.86 -6.87
CA ILE A 262 -4.47 14.07 -6.17
C ILE A 262 -4.58 14.50 -4.70
N THR A 263 -3.47 14.82 -4.06
CA THR A 263 -3.47 15.32 -2.68
C THR A 263 -4.29 16.61 -2.56
N LEU A 264 -4.04 17.58 -3.43
CA LEU A 264 -4.79 18.84 -3.48
C LEU A 264 -6.26 18.62 -3.86
N MET A 265 -6.53 17.71 -4.80
CA MET A 265 -7.90 17.33 -5.17
C MET A 265 -8.68 16.76 -3.97
N ILE A 266 -8.07 15.86 -3.19
CA ILE A 266 -8.69 15.30 -1.98
C ILE A 266 -8.97 16.40 -0.96
N ILE A 267 -7.98 17.29 -0.72
CA ILE A 267 -8.13 18.42 0.22
C ILE A 267 -9.30 19.33 -0.21
N GLU A 268 -9.41 19.66 -1.49
CA GLU A 268 -10.45 20.59 -1.97
C GLU A 268 -11.84 19.94 -2.15
N GLY A 269 -11.88 18.69 -2.62
CA GLY A 269 -13.12 18.02 -3.05
C GLY A 269 -13.67 17.01 -2.06
N GLY A 270 -12.86 16.57 -1.08
CA GLY A 270 -13.22 15.48 -0.19
C GLY A 270 -13.41 14.14 -0.92
N ALA A 271 -14.00 13.18 -0.23
CA ALA A 271 -14.29 11.84 -0.76
C ALA A 271 -15.73 11.61 -1.23
N GLY A 272 -16.63 12.57 -0.99
CA GLY A 272 -18.06 12.32 -1.14
C GLY A 272 -18.53 11.20 -0.21
N LYS A 273 -19.31 10.24 -0.72
CA LYS A 273 -19.92 9.16 0.09
C LYS A 273 -19.07 7.90 0.25
N ASP A 274 -18.03 7.71 -0.59
CA ASP A 274 -17.17 6.53 -0.56
C ASP A 274 -15.70 6.95 -0.75
N PRO A 275 -14.88 6.94 0.31
CA PRO A 275 -13.48 7.35 0.24
C PRO A 275 -12.58 6.32 -0.44
N LEU A 276 -12.99 5.05 -0.52
CA LEU A 276 -12.07 3.95 -0.84
C LEU A 276 -11.41 4.08 -2.23
N PRO A 277 -12.12 4.45 -3.31
CA PRO A 277 -11.46 4.62 -4.63
C PRO A 277 -10.37 5.70 -4.63
N LEU A 278 -10.59 6.81 -3.92
CA LEU A 278 -9.60 7.89 -3.78
C LEU A 278 -8.45 7.48 -2.87
N THR A 279 -8.76 6.81 -1.75
CA THR A 279 -7.76 6.21 -0.88
C THR A 279 -6.83 5.30 -1.68
N ARG A 280 -7.38 4.38 -2.48
CA ARG A 280 -6.58 3.48 -3.32
C ARG A 280 -5.71 4.22 -4.31
N LEU A 281 -6.25 5.22 -5.01
CA LEU A 281 -5.48 6.00 -5.95
C LEU A 281 -4.31 6.74 -5.27
N TYR A 282 -4.56 7.37 -4.12
CA TYR A 282 -3.53 8.05 -3.34
C TYR A 282 -2.44 7.08 -2.88
N VAL A 283 -2.83 5.97 -2.26
CA VAL A 283 -1.91 4.93 -1.77
C VAL A 283 -1.13 4.31 -2.93
N TRP A 284 -1.75 4.16 -4.11
CA TRP A 284 -1.11 3.57 -5.28
C TRP A 284 -0.04 4.50 -5.85
N LEU A 285 -0.34 5.78 -6.02
CA LEU A 285 0.65 6.77 -6.45
C LEU A 285 1.85 6.85 -5.49
N GLY A 286 1.59 6.83 -4.18
CA GLY A 286 2.65 6.76 -3.16
C GLY A 286 3.48 5.47 -3.25
N SER A 287 2.81 4.33 -3.47
CA SER A 287 3.47 3.03 -3.63
C SER A 287 4.33 3.00 -4.89
N LEU A 288 3.86 3.55 -6.01
CA LEU A 288 4.63 3.67 -7.24
C LEU A 288 5.93 4.45 -7.03
N LEU A 289 5.91 5.54 -6.24
CA LEU A 289 7.12 6.30 -5.93
C LEU A 289 8.15 5.52 -5.10
N ALA A 290 7.70 4.53 -4.32
CA ALA A 290 8.57 3.65 -3.53
C ALA A 290 9.15 2.46 -4.32
N LEU A 291 8.59 2.14 -5.49
CA LEU A 291 9.03 1.01 -6.31
C LEU A 291 10.28 1.31 -7.15
N PRO A 292 11.09 0.29 -7.50
CA PRO A 292 12.26 0.47 -8.35
C PRO A 292 11.86 0.74 -9.81
N HIS A 293 12.32 1.86 -10.37
CA HIS A 293 12.08 2.26 -11.76
C HIS A 293 13.34 2.10 -12.62
N ARG A 294 13.54 0.89 -13.15
CA ARG A 294 14.79 0.53 -13.86
C ARG A 294 14.79 0.86 -15.35
N SER A 295 13.64 1.21 -15.93
CA SER A 295 13.50 1.49 -17.36
C SER A 295 12.63 2.72 -17.58
N LEU A 296 13.15 3.68 -18.35
CA LEU A 296 12.39 4.88 -18.74
C LEU A 296 11.10 4.51 -19.48
N ARG A 297 11.15 3.50 -20.35
CA ARG A 297 9.98 3.02 -21.11
C ARG A 297 8.88 2.49 -20.18
N GLN A 298 9.26 1.70 -19.18
CA GLN A 298 8.31 1.15 -18.20
C GLN A 298 7.75 2.26 -17.32
N ALA A 299 8.62 3.13 -16.78
CA ALA A 299 8.19 4.26 -15.97
C ALA A 299 7.22 5.19 -16.72
N ARG A 300 7.42 5.38 -18.03
CA ARG A 300 6.46 6.11 -18.90
C ARG A 300 5.13 5.38 -19.01
N LYS A 301 5.12 4.07 -19.22
CA LYS A 301 3.88 3.27 -19.28
C LYS A 301 3.10 3.40 -17.98
N VAL A 302 3.77 3.21 -16.83
CA VAL A 302 3.20 3.39 -15.49
C VAL A 302 2.65 4.80 -15.31
N LEU A 303 3.39 5.84 -15.70
CA LEU A 303 2.94 7.23 -15.65
C LEU A 303 1.62 7.43 -16.42
N PHE A 304 1.52 6.95 -17.66
CA PHE A 304 0.31 7.15 -18.46
C PHE A 304 -0.87 6.34 -17.92
N SER A 305 -0.64 5.14 -17.36
CA SER A 305 -1.65 4.37 -16.64
C SER A 305 -2.15 5.09 -15.39
N ALA A 306 -1.25 5.67 -14.61
CA ALA A 306 -1.57 6.48 -13.45
C ALA A 306 -2.35 7.73 -13.86
N ALA A 307 -1.90 8.46 -14.89
CA ALA A 307 -2.57 9.65 -15.40
C ALA A 307 -4.00 9.37 -15.88
N ALA A 308 -4.22 8.29 -16.64
CA ALA A 308 -5.55 7.89 -17.08
C ALA A 308 -6.48 7.60 -15.89
N THR A 309 -5.95 6.93 -14.87
CA THR A 309 -6.70 6.62 -13.65
C THR A 309 -7.02 7.89 -12.85
N VAL A 310 -6.05 8.81 -12.71
CA VAL A 310 -6.23 10.13 -12.08
C VAL A 310 -7.32 10.93 -12.80
N PHE A 311 -7.32 10.94 -14.13
CA PHE A 311 -8.32 11.67 -14.91
C PHE A 311 -9.74 11.13 -14.71
N SER A 312 -9.92 9.86 -14.32
CA SER A 312 -11.25 9.32 -14.01
C SER A 312 -11.92 10.00 -12.81
N PHE A 313 -11.16 10.72 -11.98
CA PHE A 313 -11.64 11.52 -10.84
C PHE A 313 -11.77 13.02 -11.16
N SER A 314 -11.64 13.41 -12.43
CA SER A 314 -11.79 14.80 -12.88
C SER A 314 -13.22 15.32 -12.72
N GLY A 315 -13.36 16.64 -12.63
CA GLY A 315 -14.67 17.30 -12.57
C GLY A 315 -15.28 17.44 -11.18
N TRP A 316 -14.47 17.44 -10.12
CA TRP A 316 -14.98 17.71 -8.76
C TRP A 316 -15.32 19.19 -8.58
N SER A 317 -16.20 19.46 -7.61
CA SER A 317 -16.44 20.81 -7.10
C SER A 317 -15.71 20.97 -5.77
N ARG A 318 -15.14 22.16 -5.54
CA ARG A 318 -14.61 22.50 -4.22
C ARG A 318 -15.76 22.46 -3.20
N GLN A 319 -15.49 21.89 -2.04
CA GLN A 319 -16.44 21.92 -0.93
C GLN A 319 -16.15 23.15 -0.05
N ASP A 320 -17.19 23.92 0.24
CA ASP A 320 -17.07 25.20 0.98
C ASP A 320 -16.89 24.99 2.49
N ASP A 321 -17.07 23.77 2.97
CA ASP A 321 -16.87 23.37 4.37
C ASP A 321 -15.39 23.23 4.77
N TRP A 322 -14.48 23.34 3.80
CA TRP A 322 -13.05 23.15 4.00
C TRP A 322 -12.24 24.39 3.59
N PRO A 323 -11.16 24.74 4.33
CA PRO A 323 -10.30 25.87 4.00
C PRO A 323 -9.67 25.73 2.60
N ASP A 324 -9.48 26.86 1.92
CA ASP A 324 -8.62 26.86 0.73
C ASP A 324 -7.15 26.63 1.10
N PHE A 325 -6.39 26.29 0.07
CA PHE A 325 -4.94 26.28 0.12
C PHE A 325 -4.33 27.55 0.71
N SER A 326 -4.82 28.76 0.39
CA SER A 326 -4.31 30.00 0.99
C SER A 326 -4.50 30.01 2.51
N THR A 327 -5.69 29.68 3.00
CA THR A 327 -5.97 29.60 4.44
C THR A 327 -5.11 28.54 5.12
N LEU A 328 -4.92 27.37 4.48
CA LEU A 328 -4.05 26.31 4.98
C LEU A 328 -2.59 26.75 5.05
N ALA A 329 -2.08 27.41 4.01
CA ALA A 329 -0.70 27.90 3.94
C ALA A 329 -0.45 29.01 4.98
N ASP A 330 -1.35 30.00 5.06
CA ASP A 330 -1.28 31.09 6.02
C ASP A 330 -1.29 30.56 7.46
N TYR A 331 -2.13 29.56 7.75
CA TYR A 331 -2.13 28.90 9.05
C TYR A 331 -0.80 28.17 9.31
N ARG A 332 -0.29 27.41 8.34
CA ARG A 332 0.96 26.63 8.50
C ARG A 332 2.15 27.50 8.91
N GLU A 333 2.24 28.73 8.42
CA GLU A 333 3.31 29.68 8.74
C GLU A 333 3.25 30.20 10.18
N ARG A 334 2.05 30.34 10.74
CA ARG A 334 1.82 30.87 12.10
C ARG A 334 1.53 29.79 13.13
N ALA A 335 1.25 28.56 12.73
CA ALA A 335 0.74 27.47 13.58
C ALA A 335 1.59 27.25 14.85
N ALA A 336 2.93 27.31 14.76
CA ALA A 336 3.81 27.14 15.92
C ALA A 336 3.66 28.23 17.00
N ARG A 337 3.01 29.35 16.68
CA ARG A 337 2.75 30.49 17.58
C ARG A 337 1.30 30.56 18.04
N GLU A 338 0.44 29.68 17.53
CA GLU A 338 -0.98 29.63 17.91
C GLU A 338 -1.23 28.69 19.10
N PRO A 339 -2.34 28.87 19.82
CA PRO A 339 -2.77 27.90 20.81
C PRO A 339 -2.93 26.50 20.19
N ARG A 340 -2.62 25.46 20.96
CA ARG A 340 -2.75 24.07 20.50
C ARG A 340 -4.21 23.79 20.09
N PRO A 341 -4.47 23.47 18.81
CA PRO A 341 -5.82 23.15 18.32
C PRO A 341 -6.24 21.72 18.70
N ALA A 342 -7.49 21.38 18.38
CA ALA A 342 -7.98 20.00 18.50
C ALA A 342 -7.16 19.06 17.58
N PRO A 343 -6.78 17.86 18.04
CA PRO A 343 -5.86 16.98 17.30
C PRO A 343 -6.43 16.46 15.98
N PHE A 344 -7.74 16.23 15.90
CA PHE A 344 -8.45 15.70 14.72
C PHE A 344 -9.06 16.81 13.85
N SER A 345 -8.36 17.93 13.74
CA SER A 345 -8.73 19.03 12.84
C SER A 345 -7.61 19.27 11.83
N TRP A 346 -7.91 19.96 10.73
CA TRP A 346 -6.86 20.38 9.80
C TRP A 346 -5.82 21.27 10.49
N GLN A 347 -6.24 22.11 11.44
CA GLN A 347 -5.32 22.90 12.27
C GLN A 347 -4.41 21.98 13.11
N GLY A 348 -4.96 20.91 13.69
CA GLY A 348 -4.22 19.89 14.44
C GLY A 348 -3.08 19.28 13.64
N ALA A 349 -3.37 18.85 12.42
CA ALA A 349 -2.37 18.30 11.51
C ALA A 349 -1.26 19.32 11.19
N LEU A 350 -1.63 20.55 10.82
CA LEU A 350 -0.67 21.59 10.47
C LEU A 350 0.15 22.07 11.67
N TYR A 351 -0.46 22.14 12.86
CA TYR A 351 0.21 22.45 14.11
C TYR A 351 1.25 21.38 14.45
N ALA A 352 0.92 20.10 14.28
CA ALA A 352 1.84 19.00 14.56
C ALA A 352 3.07 19.04 13.64
N GLU A 353 2.85 19.29 12.35
CA GLU A 353 3.91 19.52 11.38
C GLU A 353 4.76 20.76 11.70
N ALA A 354 4.15 21.84 12.20
CA ALA A 354 4.84 23.09 12.50
C ALA A 354 5.70 23.04 13.76
N THR A 355 5.27 22.28 14.76
CA THR A 355 5.92 22.20 16.08
C THR A 355 6.84 21.01 16.23
N GLY A 356 6.94 20.14 15.20
CA GLY A 356 7.72 18.90 15.27
C GLY A 356 7.05 17.80 16.11
N SER A 357 5.77 17.95 16.47
CA SER A 357 5.00 16.94 17.21
C SER A 357 4.30 15.91 16.30
N GLY A 358 4.65 15.89 15.01
CA GLY A 358 4.15 14.95 14.00
C GLY A 358 4.13 13.47 14.43
N PRO A 359 5.20 12.89 15.01
CA PRO A 359 5.18 11.51 15.47
C PRO A 359 4.07 11.21 16.50
N GLN A 360 3.86 12.11 17.46
CA GLN A 360 2.80 11.96 18.46
C GLN A 360 1.41 12.12 17.83
N TRP A 361 1.26 13.05 16.90
CA TRP A 361 0.01 13.25 16.17
C TRP A 361 -0.38 12.02 15.32
N TRP A 362 0.59 11.41 14.64
CA TRP A 362 0.35 10.17 13.88
C TRP A 362 -0.12 9.01 14.76
N VAL A 363 0.36 8.93 16.01
CA VAL A 363 -0.14 7.96 16.99
C VAL A 363 -1.59 8.26 17.37
N GLN A 364 -1.93 9.52 17.66
CA GLN A 364 -3.32 9.91 17.96
C GLN A 364 -4.29 9.60 16.82
N VAL A 365 -3.87 9.84 15.58
CA VAL A 365 -4.63 9.48 14.38
C VAL A 365 -4.85 7.97 14.29
N ALA A 366 -3.83 7.17 14.59
CA ALA A 366 -3.95 5.71 14.62
C ALA A 366 -4.89 5.22 15.74
N GLU A 367 -4.86 5.85 16.92
CA GLU A 367 -5.79 5.55 18.03
C GLU A 367 -7.24 5.76 17.61
N GLN A 368 -7.51 6.88 16.94
CA GLN A 368 -8.83 7.21 16.41
C GLN A 368 -9.27 6.23 15.32
N GLY A 369 -8.37 5.86 14.40
CA GLY A 369 -8.64 4.89 13.34
C GLY A 369 -8.93 3.47 13.86
N ALA A 370 -8.23 3.05 14.92
CA ALA A 370 -8.51 1.78 15.59
C ALA A 370 -9.87 1.79 16.30
N ALA A 371 -10.23 2.90 16.97
CA ALA A 371 -11.51 3.04 17.66
C ALA A 371 -12.73 3.07 16.72
N ALA A 372 -12.57 3.57 15.49
CA ALA A 372 -13.64 3.65 14.48
C ALA A 372 -14.01 2.29 13.82
N SER A 373 -13.62 1.16 14.42
CA SER A 373 -13.90 -0.21 13.94
C SER A 373 -13.26 -0.57 12.58
N GLY A 374 -12.09 0.00 12.27
CA GLY A 374 -11.26 -0.45 11.14
C GLY A 374 -11.82 -0.10 9.77
N ALA A 375 -12.05 1.19 9.52
CA ALA A 375 -12.50 1.67 8.23
C ALA A 375 -11.59 1.17 7.09
N VAL A 376 -12.18 0.50 6.11
CA VAL A 376 -11.45 -0.14 5.00
C VAL A 376 -10.61 0.91 4.25
N GLY A 377 -9.33 0.62 4.05
CA GLY A 377 -8.32 1.48 3.44
C GLY A 377 -7.58 2.41 4.42
N PHE A 378 -8.00 2.50 5.69
CA PHE A 378 -7.41 3.45 6.64
C PHE A 378 -5.93 3.16 6.91
N TRP A 379 -5.56 1.92 7.22
CA TRP A 379 -4.19 1.59 7.63
C TRP A 379 -3.19 1.76 6.50
N SER A 380 -3.58 1.37 5.28
CA SER A 380 -2.77 1.62 4.09
C SER A 380 -2.64 3.13 3.78
N LEU A 381 -3.70 3.91 3.98
CA LEU A 381 -3.65 5.37 3.84
C LEU A 381 -2.72 6.01 4.89
N TRP A 382 -2.93 5.71 6.17
CA TRP A 382 -2.16 6.24 7.30
C TRP A 382 -0.67 6.05 7.06
N ARG A 383 -0.27 4.83 6.67
CA ARG A 383 1.13 4.48 6.43
C ARG A 383 1.74 5.22 5.24
N ILE A 384 1.02 5.33 4.12
CA ILE A 384 1.50 6.08 2.95
C ILE A 384 1.55 7.58 3.23
N ALA A 385 0.54 8.15 3.90
CA ALA A 385 0.51 9.57 4.23
C ALA A 385 1.65 9.97 5.18
N GLN A 386 1.96 9.13 6.16
CA GLN A 386 3.11 9.33 7.07
C GLN A 386 4.45 9.36 6.31
N ARG A 387 4.60 8.58 5.24
CA ARG A 387 5.83 8.51 4.43
C ARG A 387 5.82 9.47 3.24
N ALA A 388 4.68 10.04 2.88
CA ALA A 388 4.50 10.79 1.65
C ALA A 388 5.50 11.95 1.51
N GLY A 389 5.80 12.65 2.61
CA GLY A 389 6.78 13.74 2.60
C GLY A 389 8.20 13.31 2.20
N SER A 390 8.63 12.08 2.54
CA SER A 390 9.93 11.55 2.11
C SER A 390 9.91 11.02 0.67
N LEU A 391 8.74 10.61 0.17
CA LEU A 391 8.55 10.13 -1.21
C LEU A 391 8.50 11.28 -2.22
N THR A 392 7.83 12.38 -1.87
CA THR A 392 7.69 13.54 -2.75
C THR A 392 8.86 14.51 -2.62
N GLY A 393 9.37 14.70 -1.40
CA GLY A 393 10.20 15.84 -1.07
C GLY A 393 9.50 17.18 -1.31
N GLY A 394 10.25 18.27 -1.16
CA GLY A 394 9.81 19.61 -1.58
C GLY A 394 8.92 20.38 -0.60
N PRO A 395 8.56 21.62 -0.95
CA PRO A 395 7.96 22.60 -0.04
C PRO A 395 6.51 22.31 0.35
N LEU A 396 5.84 21.36 -0.32
CA LEU A 396 4.44 21.01 -0.08
C LEU A 396 4.26 19.70 0.69
N ALA A 397 5.34 19.06 1.17
CA ALA A 397 5.24 17.80 1.92
C ALA A 397 4.29 17.87 3.14
N TRP A 398 4.10 19.05 3.71
CA TRP A 398 3.25 19.29 4.89
C TRP A 398 1.74 19.10 4.65
N ILE A 399 1.28 18.98 3.40
CA ILE A 399 -0.16 18.83 3.10
C ILE A 399 -0.63 17.37 3.25
N HIS A 400 0.27 16.39 3.18
CA HIS A 400 -0.08 14.96 3.19
C HIS A 400 -0.83 14.49 4.44
N PRO A 401 -0.52 14.97 5.66
CA PRO A 401 -1.33 14.72 6.85
C PRO A 401 -2.82 15.09 6.69
N LEU A 402 -3.15 16.13 5.91
CA LEU A 402 -4.53 16.58 5.70
C LEU A 402 -5.38 15.57 4.96
N VAL A 403 -4.77 14.69 4.16
CA VAL A 403 -5.48 13.64 3.40
C VAL A 403 -6.17 12.66 4.35
N VAL A 404 -5.49 12.29 5.44
CA VAL A 404 -6.06 11.34 6.41
C VAL A 404 -7.22 11.97 7.16
N ILE A 405 -7.09 13.26 7.52
CA ILE A 405 -8.21 14.00 8.10
C ILE A 405 -9.38 14.00 7.13
N ARG A 406 -9.16 14.50 5.91
CA ARG A 406 -10.22 14.74 4.92
C ARG A 406 -10.95 13.49 4.44
N LEU A 407 -10.34 12.30 4.54
CA LEU A 407 -10.94 11.05 4.08
C LEU A 407 -11.58 10.21 5.19
N TYR A 408 -11.15 10.38 6.45
CA TYR A 408 -11.57 9.48 7.54
C TYR A 408 -11.90 10.16 8.87
N LEU A 409 -11.49 11.40 9.12
CA LEU A 409 -11.61 12.05 10.44
C LEU A 409 -12.32 13.42 10.41
N ASP A 410 -12.68 13.89 9.22
CA ASP A 410 -13.58 15.01 8.95
C ASP A 410 -14.93 14.45 8.47
#